data_AF-A0A1E8FSC2-F1
#
_entry.id   AF-A0A1E8FSC2-F1
#
_cell.length_a   1.000
_cell.length_b   1.000
_cell.length_c   1.000
_cell.angle_alpha   90.00
_cell.angle_beta   90.00
_cell.angle_gamma   90.00
#
_symmetry.space_group_name_H-M   'P 1'
#
loop_
_entity.id
_entity.type
_entity.pdbx_description
1 polymer ?
#
loop_
_entity_poly.entity_id
_entity_poly.type
_entity_poly.pdbx_seq_one_letter_code
_entity_poly.pdbx_strand_id
1 'polypeptide(L)' 'MAKESFAQRFMRATGRLRIIFGPAHTSSLDHEMTEANQALLRQRQVETLQWETKRRADGSSYVVPKDPGDRSLR' A
#
# COMPACT_ATOMS: atom_id res chain seq x y z
N MET A 1 28.70 8.93 22.32
CA MET A 1 27.80 9.58 21.34
C MET A 1 27.62 8.62 20.18
N ALA A 2 26.55 7.81 20.19
CA ALA A 2 26.30 6.84 19.13
C ALA A 2 26.05 7.58 17.80
N LYS A 3 26.78 7.19 16.76
CA LYS A 3 26.71 7.79 15.42
C LYS A 3 25.30 7.58 14.87
N GLU A 4 24.58 8.67 14.63
CA GLU A 4 23.20 8.66 14.12
C GLU A 4 23.13 7.84 12.82
N SER A 5 22.23 6.85 12.74
CA SER A 5 22.15 5.95 11.59
C SER A 5 21.58 6.68 10.36
N PHE A 6 21.87 6.16 9.16
CA PHE A 6 21.30 6.71 7.92
C PHE A 6 19.76 6.78 7.96
N ALA A 7 19.12 5.76 8.54
CA ALA A 7 17.67 5.72 8.71
C ALA A 7 17.17 6.85 9.63
N GLN A 8 17.87 7.15 10.73
CA GLN A 8 17.52 8.25 11.62
C GLN A 8 17.62 9.61 10.92
N ARG A 9 18.68 9.83 10.12
CA ARG A 9 18.83 11.04 9.31
C ARG A 9 17.72 11.18 8.25
N PHE A 10 17.36 10.08 7.60
CA PHE A 10 16.29 10.06 6.61
C PHE A 10 14.92 10.39 7.24
N MET A 11 14.56 9.73 8.34
CA MET A 11 13.32 10.01 9.08
C MET A 11 13.24 11.45 9.56
N ARG A 12 14.36 12.03 9.99
CA ARG A 12 14.42 13.44 10.41
C ARG A 12 14.24 14.39 9.23
N ALA A 13 14.81 14.07 8.07
CA ALA A 13 14.65 14.87 6.86
C ALA A 13 13.21 14.82 6.33
N THR A 14 12.62 13.63 6.22
CA THR A 14 11.21 13.47 5.79
C THR A 14 10.22 14.05 6.81
N GLY A 15 10.53 13.96 8.11
CA GLY A 15 9.76 14.62 9.16
C GLY A 15 9.77 16.15 9.06
N ARG A 16 10.88 16.77 8.64
CA ARG A 16 10.94 18.21 8.36
C ARG A 16 10.11 18.61 7.15
N LEU A 17 10.06 17.76 6.11
CA LEU A 17 9.19 18.00 4.95
C LEU A 17 7.71 18.01 5.36
N ARG A 18 7.30 17.20 6.35
CA ARG A 18 5.93 17.24 6.92
C ARG A 18 5.55 18.59 7.54
N ILE A 19 6.53 19.38 8.01
CA ILE A 19 6.27 20.73 8.53
C ILE A 19 5.90 21.70 7.38
N ILE A 20 6.50 21.51 6.20
CA ILE A 20 6.29 22.38 5.04
C ILE A 20 5.06 21.95 4.25
N PHE A 21 4.90 20.65 3.99
CA PHE A 21 3.79 20.11 3.21
C PHE A 21 2.55 19.79 4.05
N GLY A 22 2.63 19.95 5.37
CA GLY A 22 1.59 19.52 6.30
C GLY A 22 1.62 18.01 6.55
N PRO A 23 0.86 17.53 7.55
CA PRO A 23 0.65 16.11 7.75
C PRO A 23 0.06 15.48 6.49
N ALA A 24 0.48 14.24 6.18
CA ALA A 24 -0.20 13.44 5.16
C ALA A 24 -1.72 13.47 5.45
N HIS A 25 -2.53 13.66 4.43
CA HIS A 25 -3.98 13.79 4.57
C HIS A 25 -4.55 12.57 5.32
N THR A 26 -4.82 12.74 6.60
CA THR A 26 -5.52 11.75 7.42
C THR A 26 -7.00 12.07 7.34
N SER A 27 -7.68 11.59 6.30
CA SER A 27 -9.14 11.54 6.36
C SER A 27 -9.52 10.61 7.50
N SER A 28 -10.49 11.00 8.32
CA SER A 28 -11.12 10.03 9.23
C SER A 28 -11.70 8.90 8.39
N LEU A 29 -11.48 7.66 8.84
CA LEU A 29 -12.14 6.48 8.28
C LEU A 29 -13.60 6.37 8.72
N ASP A 30 -14.04 7.22 9.66
CA ASP A 30 -15.40 7.26 10.20
C ASP A 30 -16.38 8.06 9.33
N HIS A 31 -15.93 8.63 8.21
CA HIS A 31 -16.85 9.29 7.27
C HIS A 31 -17.55 8.24 6.40
N GLU A 32 -18.85 8.43 6.15
CA GLU A 32 -19.59 7.58 5.24
C GLU A 32 -18.95 7.59 3.85
N MET A 33 -18.87 6.41 3.23
CA MET A 33 -18.38 6.31 1.86
C MET A 33 -19.35 7.01 0.91
N THR A 34 -18.93 8.15 0.37
CA THR A 34 -19.62 8.82 -0.74
C THR A 34 -19.82 7.86 -1.91
N GLU A 35 -20.86 8.08 -2.73
CA GLU A 35 -21.15 7.24 -3.89
C GLU A 35 -19.94 7.10 -4.84
N ALA A 36 -19.18 8.19 -5.02
CA ALA A 36 -17.94 8.20 -5.80
C ALA A 36 -16.87 7.25 -5.21
N ASN A 37 -16.70 7.26 -3.88
CA ASN A 37 -15.77 6.36 -3.19
C ASN A 37 -16.22 4.90 -3.28
N GLN A 38 -17.53 4.64 -3.24
CA GLN A 38 -18.06 3.27 -3.41
C GLN A 38 -17.85 2.76 -4.85
N ALA A 39 -18.04 3.63 -5.85
CA ALA A 39 -17.75 3.29 -7.24
C ALA A 39 -16.26 2.98 -7.44
N LEU A 40 -15.38 3.83 -6.89
CA LEU A 40 -13.93 3.61 -6.92
C LEU A 40 -13.55 2.30 -6.21
N LEU A 41 -14.11 2.03 -5.03
CA LEU A 41 -13.84 0.79 -4.30
C LEU A 41 -14.24 -0.43 -5.12
N ARG A 42 -15.43 -0.42 -5.74
CA ARG A 42 -15.87 -1.52 -6.61
C ARG A 42 -14.91 -1.73 -7.78
N GLN A 43 -14.45 -0.66 -8.43
CA GLN A 43 -13.47 -0.75 -9.50
C GLN A 43 -12.16 -1.40 -9.02
N ARG A 44 -11.63 -0.96 -7.87
CA ARG A 44 -10.41 -1.53 -7.27
C ARG A 44 -10.56 -2.98 -6.82
N GLN A 45 -11.74 -3.36 -6.33
CA GLN A 45 -12.05 -4.74 -6.00
C GLN A 45 -12.01 -5.62 -7.25
N VAL A 46 -12.59 -5.16 -8.36
CA VAL A 46 -12.52 -5.87 -9.66
C VAL A 46 -11.08 -6.01 -10.13
N GLU A 47 -10.26 -4.95 -10.04
CA GLU A 47 -8.83 -5.03 -10.33
C GLU A 47 -8.10 -6.03 -9.42
N THR A 48 -8.49 -6.17 -8.16
CA THR A 48 -7.85 -7.12 -7.23
C THR A 48 -8.18 -8.58 -7.57
N LEU A 49 -9.33 -8.83 -8.22
CA LEU A 49 -9.75 -10.18 -8.60
C LEU A 49 -8.84 -10.85 -9.65
N GLN A 50 -7.93 -10.11 -10.28
CA GLN A 50 -6.96 -10.68 -11.24
C GLN A 50 -5.86 -11.51 -10.55
N TRP A 51 -5.77 -11.46 -9.23
CA TRP A 51 -4.72 -12.11 -8.43
C TRP A 51 -5.26 -13.24 -7.55
N GLU A 52 -4.44 -14.27 -7.32
CA GLU A 52 -4.71 -15.36 -6.38
C GLU A 52 -3.54 -15.51 -5.39
N THR A 53 -3.85 -15.68 -4.10
CA THR A 53 -2.85 -15.96 -3.07
C THR A 53 -2.65 -17.46 -2.93
N LYS A 54 -1.43 -17.93 -3.17
CA LYS A 54 -1.03 -19.33 -2.97
C LYS A 54 -0.21 -19.49 -1.69
N ARG A 55 -0.54 -20.52 -0.92
CA ARG A 55 0.17 -20.91 0.30
C ARG A 55 1.17 -22.01 -0.02
N ARG A 56 2.41 -21.85 0.41
CA ARG A 56 3.45 -22.89 0.33
C ARG A 56 3.41 -23.76 1.58
N ALA A 57 4.00 -24.96 1.47
CA ALA A 57 4.10 -25.91 2.58
C ALA A 57 4.94 -25.38 3.77
N ASP A 58 5.84 -24.42 3.51
CA ASP A 58 6.63 -23.73 4.54
C ASP A 58 5.85 -22.65 5.33
N GLY A 59 4.57 -22.46 5.01
CA GLY A 59 3.71 -21.45 5.62
C GLY A 59 3.75 -20.06 4.97
N SER A 60 4.66 -19.81 4.03
CA SER A 60 4.73 -18.55 3.29
C SER A 60 3.61 -18.41 2.25
N SER A 61 3.19 -17.17 1.99
CA SER A 61 2.19 -16.83 0.98
C SER A 61 2.82 -16.01 -0.14
N TYR A 62 2.42 -16.27 -1.38
CA TYR A 62 2.79 -15.45 -2.52
C TYR A 62 1.58 -15.23 -3.43
N VAL A 63 1.62 -14.15 -4.19
CA VAL A 63 0.54 -13.76 -5.09
C VAL A 63 0.92 -14.16 -6.51
N VAL A 64 -0.02 -14.75 -7.25
CA VAL A 64 0.12 -15.10 -8.67
C VAL A 64 -1.03 -14.51 -9.48
N PRO A 65 -0.81 -14.14 -10.75
CA PRO A 65 -1.91 -13.77 -11.61
C PRO A 65 -2.79 -14.98 -11.88
N LYS A 66 -4.11 -14.77 -11.98
CA LYS A 66 -5.05 -15.81 -12.39
C LYS A 66 -4.93 -16.14 -13.87
N ASP A 67 -4.58 -15.13 -14.69
CA ASP A 67 -4.28 -15.36 -16.11
C ASP A 67 -2.88 -15.99 -16.23
N PRO A 68 -2.78 -17.24 -16.71
CA PRO A 68 -1.48 -17.90 -16.89
C PRO A 68 -0.60 -17.25 -17.96
N GLY A 69 -1.16 -16.41 -18.83
CA GLY A 69 -0.44 -15.61 -19.82
C GLY A 69 0.12 -14.29 -19.28
N ASP A 70 -0.34 -13.84 -18.12
CA ASP A 70 0.09 -12.58 -17.52
C ASP A 70 1.51 -12.71 -16.96
N ARG A 71 2.40 -11.86 -17.48
CA ARG A 71 3.83 -11.80 -17.13
C ARG A 71 4.19 -10.58 -16.28
N SER A 72 3.21 -9.80 -15.82
CA SER A 72 3.44 -8.56 -15.07
C SER A 72 4.19 -8.74 -13.74
N LEU A 73 4.22 -9.96 -13.17
CA LEU A 73 4.98 -10.29 -11.95
C LEU A 73 6.32 -11.01 -12.21
N ARG A 74 6.73 -11.22 -13.46
CA ARG A 74 7.98 -11.93 -13.80
C ARG A 74 9.14 -10.97 -14.07
#